data_AF-A0A2T0TRR4-F1
#
_entry.id   AF-A0A2T0TRR4-F1
#
_cell.length_a   1.000
_cell.length_b   1.000
_cell.length_c   1.000
_cell.angle_alpha   90.00
_cell.angle_beta   90.00
_cell.angle_gamma   90.00
#
_symmetry.space_group_name_H-M   'P 1'
#
loop_
_entity.id
_entity.type
_entity.pdbx_description
1 polymer ?
#
loop_
_entity_poly.entity_id
_entity_poly.type
_entity_poly.pdbx_seq_one_letter_code
_entity_poly.pdbx_strand_id
1 'polypeptide(L)'
;MATATNQHLPIILVRGFGGLDVSDEKRIAYQGFNNGTVYPGKRGENYIYEGMVLKFLKSDYTYYDATNVIGYYADAVTDHPEIPKELVDRNISEKFFTGDLVIDPATALALVRRPPEQVRRTLWVFRYYDLQRKFTVYAEALVRLIDFIRALARVEGETPPMVNIIAHSMGGLIVREALQITYPGKNKNPEDFVNKVVTLGTPHRGITFQLLSKWVGVDADDELNRFNPQNQENERWPGSYKDLHKHFDPRRILTVVGTNYRTYDNRISSGLNRLFSAGGEFGPLYNRSDGLVKQHSAQLPGAPRTFVHKCHGGEDSLVTSREAYEIASRFFFGDVLVRLRLLTAEIKHGADPLGGSEFFLGASIKARDVDFELFHQSRDAENCYGPYRRATLDDAEQGAEVAFPPLPDWTLWEGWMDRSRVTRDTGDLVFRLELYVAERDSFGVRFSDDVILHRQLFVRVAPKDGGTVQEGIGGISWTENPRLSSDGTLGKEAEPINGDGNGWRISLDYADFSATFAIELKPAG
;
A
#
# COMPACT_ATOMS: atom_id res chain seq x y z
N MET A 1 -4.55 -6.49 -23.23
CA MET A 1 -4.44 -6.04 -21.84
C MET A 1 -3.99 -4.59 -21.88
N ALA A 2 -4.75 -3.69 -21.27
CA ALA A 2 -4.36 -2.29 -21.18
C ALA A 2 -3.11 -2.14 -20.31
N THR A 3 -2.17 -1.29 -20.74
CA THR A 3 -0.98 -0.94 -19.95
C THR A 3 -1.38 -0.09 -18.76
N ALA A 4 -0.75 -0.31 -17.61
CA ALA A 4 -0.90 0.58 -16.46
C ALA A 4 -0.48 2.02 -16.83
N THR A 5 -0.98 3.00 -16.09
CA THR A 5 -0.67 4.41 -16.31
C THR A 5 -0.60 5.17 -14.99
N ASN A 6 0.07 6.33 -15.04
CA ASN A 6 0.13 7.31 -13.96
C ASN A 6 -0.83 8.49 -14.15
N GLN A 7 -1.66 8.44 -15.19
CA GLN A 7 -2.70 9.45 -15.39
C GLN A 7 -3.68 9.49 -14.21
N HIS A 8 -4.25 10.66 -13.96
CA HIS A 8 -5.33 10.79 -12.99
C HIS A 8 -6.58 10.07 -13.52
N LEU A 9 -7.01 9.05 -12.78
CA LEU A 9 -8.13 8.17 -13.10
C LEU A 9 -9.08 8.14 -11.90
N PRO A 10 -10.37 7.77 -12.10
CA PRO A 10 -11.30 7.65 -10.99
C PRO A 10 -10.76 6.72 -9.91
N ILE A 11 -10.95 7.09 -8.64
CA ILE A 11 -10.50 6.32 -7.49
C ILE A 11 -11.71 5.76 -6.74
N ILE A 12 -11.69 4.46 -6.48
CA ILE A 12 -12.68 3.78 -5.64
C ILE A 12 -12.06 3.44 -4.29
N LEU A 13 -12.71 3.85 -3.20
CA LEU A 13 -12.36 3.48 -1.85
C LEU A 13 -13.23 2.30 -1.41
N VAL A 14 -12.62 1.14 -1.16
CA VAL A 14 -13.31 -0.09 -0.74
C VAL A 14 -12.93 -0.42 0.70
N ARG A 15 -13.75 0.00 1.65
CA ARG A 15 -13.41 -0.08 3.08
C ARG A 15 -13.88 -1.39 3.70
N GLY A 16 -13.03 -2.07 4.46
CA GLY A 16 -13.45 -3.13 5.39
C GLY A 16 -14.22 -2.57 6.58
N PHE A 17 -15.06 -3.39 7.21
CA PHE A 17 -15.61 -3.10 8.53
C PHE A 17 -15.00 -4.04 9.56
N GLY A 18 -14.88 -3.58 10.80
CA GLY A 18 -14.34 -4.37 11.90
C GLY A 18 -15.32 -4.40 13.06
N GLY A 19 -16.00 -5.53 13.28
CA GLY A 19 -16.92 -5.70 14.40
C GLY A 19 -18.24 -6.37 13.99
N LEU A 20 -19.02 -6.78 14.99
CA LEU A 20 -20.26 -7.55 14.80
C LEU A 20 -21.35 -6.78 14.02
N ASP A 21 -21.22 -5.45 13.89
CA ASP A 21 -22.11 -4.59 13.11
C ASP A 21 -21.34 -3.61 12.21
N VAL A 22 -22.07 -2.95 11.31
CA VAL A 22 -21.56 -1.95 10.34
C VAL A 22 -22.03 -0.53 10.68
N SER A 23 -22.51 -0.32 11.91
CA SER A 23 -23.16 0.93 12.31
C SER A 23 -22.19 2.10 12.30
N ASP A 24 -20.94 1.86 12.69
CA ASP A 24 -19.87 2.84 12.67
C ASP A 24 -19.47 3.22 11.24
N GLU A 25 -19.37 2.26 10.31
CA GLU A 25 -19.13 2.52 8.89
C GLU A 25 -20.26 3.30 8.25
N LYS A 26 -21.52 2.96 8.57
CA LYS A 26 -22.69 3.71 8.11
C LYS A 26 -22.73 5.13 8.69
N ARG A 27 -22.30 5.31 9.95
CA ARG A 27 -22.22 6.62 10.62
C ARG A 27 -21.12 7.51 10.04
N ILE A 28 -20.01 6.93 9.60
CA ILE A 28 -18.84 7.66 9.10
C ILE A 28 -18.57 7.30 7.64
N ALA A 29 -19.56 7.56 6.79
CA ALA A 29 -19.60 7.22 5.37
C ALA A 29 -18.35 7.60 4.57
N TYR A 30 -17.80 8.79 4.84
CA TYR A 30 -16.70 9.36 4.08
C TYR A 30 -15.35 9.24 4.78
N GLN A 31 -15.33 9.02 6.10
CA GLN A 31 -14.16 9.21 6.96
C GLN A 31 -13.32 10.45 6.59
N GLY A 32 -13.93 11.50 6.04
CA GLY A 32 -13.19 12.67 5.53
C GLY A 32 -12.55 13.47 6.67
N PHE A 33 -13.10 13.34 7.88
CA PHE A 33 -12.58 13.95 9.09
C PHE A 33 -12.07 12.85 10.01
N ASN A 34 -10.83 13.00 10.47
CA ASN A 34 -10.30 12.17 11.54
C ASN A 34 -10.78 12.71 12.90
N ASN A 35 -10.95 11.80 13.86
CA ASN A 35 -11.20 12.18 15.24
C ASN A 35 -9.86 12.40 15.95
N GLY A 36 -9.62 13.59 16.49
CA GLY A 36 -8.42 13.92 17.25
C GLY A 36 -7.19 14.32 16.43
N THR A 37 -6.10 14.64 17.14
CA THR A 37 -4.78 14.92 16.56
C THR A 37 -3.97 13.63 16.48
N VAL A 38 -3.45 13.31 15.31
CA VAL A 38 -2.86 11.99 15.01
C VAL A 38 -1.37 11.90 15.40
N TYR A 39 -0.69 13.03 15.62
CA TYR A 39 0.76 13.06 15.90
C TYR A 39 1.11 13.91 17.12
N PRO A 40 0.94 13.38 18.35
CA PRO A 40 1.39 14.09 19.55
C PRO A 40 2.91 14.31 19.51
N GLY A 41 3.35 15.57 19.55
CA GLY A 41 4.77 15.94 19.71
C GLY A 41 5.54 16.31 18.44
N LYS A 42 4.93 16.32 17.24
CA LYS A 42 5.59 16.88 16.04
C LYS A 42 5.57 18.43 16.07
N ARG A 43 6.41 19.10 15.25
CA ARG A 43 6.52 20.59 15.08
C ARG A 43 6.31 20.94 13.58
N GLY A 44 5.51 21.95 13.21
CA GLY A 44 5.12 22.26 11.81
C GLY A 44 3.62 22.62 11.60
N GLU A 45 3.14 22.67 10.34
CA GLU A 45 1.71 22.89 10.00
C GLU A 45 0.79 21.94 10.80
N ASN A 46 -0.38 22.46 11.24
CA ASN A 46 -1.26 21.85 12.26
C ASN A 46 -1.44 20.31 12.16
N TYR A 47 -1.31 19.61 13.29
CA TYR A 47 -1.40 18.13 13.47
C TYR A 47 -2.78 17.51 13.26
N ILE A 48 -3.70 18.23 12.64
CA ILE A 48 -5.00 17.70 12.27
C ILE A 48 -4.82 17.10 10.89
N TYR A 49 -4.59 15.79 10.86
CA TYR A 49 -4.59 15.10 9.60
C TYR A 49 -6.03 14.84 9.16
N GLU A 50 -6.31 15.10 7.89
CA GLU A 50 -7.61 14.92 7.26
C GLU A 50 -7.71 13.51 6.75
N GLY A 51 -8.89 12.90 6.80
CA GLY A 51 -9.04 11.56 6.26
C GLY A 51 -8.80 11.52 4.74
N MET A 52 -8.59 10.32 4.23
CA MET A 52 -8.12 10.08 2.86
C MET A 52 -8.98 10.78 1.79
N VAL A 53 -10.31 10.76 1.92
CA VAL A 53 -11.23 11.46 1.01
C VAL A 53 -10.93 12.96 0.98
N LEU A 54 -10.94 13.60 2.16
CA LEU A 54 -10.74 15.05 2.26
C LEU A 54 -9.35 15.46 1.76
N LYS A 55 -8.33 14.61 1.95
CA LYS A 55 -7.02 14.86 1.35
C LYS A 55 -7.02 14.83 -0.17
N PHE A 56 -7.65 13.86 -0.81
CA PHE A 56 -7.73 13.87 -2.27
C PHE A 56 -8.49 15.10 -2.79
N LEU A 57 -9.58 15.52 -2.10
CA LEU A 57 -10.35 16.72 -2.45
C LEU A 57 -9.53 18.01 -2.33
N LYS A 58 -8.68 18.13 -1.30
CA LYS A 58 -7.87 19.33 -1.04
C LYS A 58 -6.49 19.34 -1.69
N SER A 59 -6.04 18.19 -2.17
CA SER A 59 -4.72 18.06 -2.78
C SER A 59 -4.63 18.76 -4.12
N ASP A 60 -3.39 18.99 -4.57
CA ASP A 60 -3.10 19.49 -5.92
C ASP A 60 -3.61 18.56 -7.03
N TYR A 61 -3.95 17.29 -6.71
CA TYR A 61 -4.55 16.37 -7.67
C TYR A 61 -6.00 16.73 -8.02
N THR A 62 -6.67 17.60 -7.23
CA THR A 62 -8.00 18.18 -7.51
C THR A 62 -9.08 17.13 -7.82
N TYR A 63 -9.26 16.16 -6.92
CA TYR A 63 -10.35 15.19 -7.04
C TYR A 63 -11.70 15.75 -6.60
N TYR A 64 -12.79 15.20 -7.15
CA TYR A 64 -14.17 15.55 -6.84
C TYR A 64 -14.90 14.37 -6.23
N ASP A 65 -15.73 14.62 -5.22
CA ASP A 65 -16.59 13.58 -4.66
C ASP A 65 -17.73 13.25 -5.64
N ALA A 66 -17.85 11.97 -5.99
CA ALA A 66 -18.93 11.43 -6.80
C ALA A 66 -19.71 10.33 -6.06
N THR A 67 -19.48 10.14 -4.75
CA THR A 67 -20.08 9.07 -3.95
C THR A 67 -21.61 9.10 -3.96
N ASN A 68 -22.22 10.30 -3.97
CA ASN A 68 -23.68 10.47 -3.97
C ASN A 68 -24.34 10.24 -5.35
N VAL A 69 -23.57 9.93 -6.39
CA VAL A 69 -24.13 9.58 -7.71
C VAL A 69 -24.79 8.19 -7.67
N ILE A 70 -24.50 7.39 -6.64
CA ILE A 70 -24.91 5.98 -6.56
C ILE A 70 -25.68 5.71 -5.28
N GLY A 71 -26.82 5.05 -5.43
CA GLY A 71 -27.59 4.43 -4.35
C GLY A 71 -27.23 2.96 -4.18
N TYR A 72 -27.18 2.53 -2.92
CA TYR A 72 -26.96 1.16 -2.49
C TYR A 72 -28.23 0.65 -1.80
N TYR A 73 -28.79 -0.45 -2.28
CA TYR A 73 -30.05 -0.98 -1.81
C TYR A 73 -29.91 -2.47 -1.47
N ALA A 74 -30.44 -2.87 -0.31
CA ALA A 74 -30.47 -4.27 0.10
C ALA A 74 -31.41 -5.10 -0.79
N ASP A 75 -32.46 -4.48 -1.33
CA ASP A 75 -33.38 -5.07 -2.28
C ASP A 75 -33.27 -4.35 -3.61
N ALA A 76 -33.36 -5.11 -4.71
CA ALA A 76 -33.20 -4.55 -6.04
C ALA A 76 -34.32 -3.55 -6.38
N VAL A 77 -33.93 -2.34 -6.77
CA VAL A 77 -34.85 -1.32 -7.28
C VAL A 77 -35.31 -1.73 -8.67
N THR A 78 -36.62 -1.90 -8.86
CA THR A 78 -37.23 -2.29 -10.14
C THR A 78 -37.84 -1.12 -10.90
N ASP A 79 -38.01 0.02 -10.23
CA ASP A 79 -38.62 1.20 -10.82
C ASP A 79 -37.67 1.83 -11.83
N HIS A 80 -38.17 2.05 -13.04
CA HIS A 80 -37.39 2.69 -14.11
C HIS A 80 -37.59 4.20 -14.03
N PRO A 81 -36.56 4.98 -13.66
CA PRO A 81 -36.67 6.43 -13.66
C PRO A 81 -36.68 6.98 -15.09
N GLU A 82 -37.17 8.20 -15.26
CA GLU A 82 -36.96 8.94 -16.50
C GLU A 82 -35.46 9.25 -16.67
N ILE A 83 -34.87 8.76 -17.76
CA ILE A 83 -33.44 8.96 -18.03
C ILE A 83 -33.28 10.22 -18.90
N PRO A 84 -32.50 11.23 -18.45
CA PRO A 84 -32.23 12.41 -19.25
C PRO A 84 -31.65 12.06 -20.63
N LYS A 85 -32.17 12.72 -21.69
CA LYS A 85 -31.77 12.50 -23.08
C LYS A 85 -30.24 12.54 -23.30
N GLU A 86 -29.54 13.44 -22.60
CA GLU A 86 -28.09 13.56 -22.70
C GLU A 86 -27.33 12.30 -22.22
N LEU A 87 -27.86 11.58 -21.22
CA LEU A 87 -27.28 10.31 -20.78
C LEU A 87 -27.55 9.19 -21.79
N VAL A 88 -28.73 9.21 -22.42
CA VAL A 88 -29.09 8.27 -23.51
C VAL A 88 -28.20 8.51 -24.73
N ASP A 89 -28.04 9.76 -25.15
CA ASP A 89 -27.21 10.16 -26.29
C ASP A 89 -25.72 9.79 -26.05
N ARG A 90 -25.28 9.75 -24.78
CA ARG A 90 -23.95 9.24 -24.36
C ARG A 90 -23.86 7.70 -24.29
N ASN A 91 -24.90 6.97 -24.67
CA ASN A 91 -25.00 5.51 -24.59
C ASN A 91 -24.84 4.95 -23.16
N ILE A 92 -25.30 5.68 -22.14
CA ILE A 92 -25.37 5.15 -20.78
C ILE A 92 -26.48 4.09 -20.71
N SER A 93 -26.14 2.88 -20.27
CA SER A 93 -27.08 1.76 -20.28
C SER A 93 -28.23 1.97 -19.28
N GLU A 94 -29.46 1.72 -19.72
CA GLU A 94 -30.66 1.75 -18.85
C GLU A 94 -30.55 0.81 -17.64
N LYS A 95 -29.76 -0.27 -17.77
CA LYS A 95 -29.51 -1.24 -16.70
C LYS A 95 -28.84 -0.64 -15.48
N PHE A 96 -28.23 0.53 -15.61
CA PHE A 96 -27.55 1.21 -14.51
C PHE A 96 -28.51 1.92 -13.55
N PHE A 97 -29.77 2.10 -13.96
CA PHE A 97 -30.78 2.82 -13.19
C PHE A 97 -31.75 1.91 -12.39
N THR A 98 -31.48 0.61 -12.37
CA THR A 98 -32.26 -0.42 -11.64
C THR A 98 -31.33 -1.46 -11.02
N GLY A 99 -31.74 -2.19 -9.99
CA GLY A 99 -30.94 -3.18 -9.29
C GLY A 99 -30.56 -2.79 -7.86
N ASP A 100 -29.57 -3.45 -7.30
CA ASP A 100 -29.03 -3.24 -5.94
C ASP A 100 -28.02 -2.09 -5.87
N LEU A 101 -27.34 -1.82 -6.98
CA LEU A 101 -26.49 -0.65 -7.21
C LEU A 101 -27.05 0.19 -8.36
N VAL A 102 -27.53 1.39 -8.04
CA VAL A 102 -28.31 2.25 -8.94
C VAL A 102 -27.67 3.62 -9.09
N ILE A 103 -27.53 4.10 -10.32
CA ILE A 103 -27.14 5.47 -10.62
C ILE A 103 -28.36 6.39 -10.45
N ASP A 104 -28.20 7.49 -9.75
CA ASP A 104 -29.20 8.57 -9.75
C ASP A 104 -29.07 9.42 -11.05
N PRO A 105 -30.12 9.53 -11.89
CA PRO A 105 -30.02 10.21 -13.18
C PRO A 105 -29.64 11.69 -13.08
N ALA A 106 -30.13 12.40 -12.06
CA ALA A 106 -29.92 13.84 -11.93
C ALA A 106 -28.47 14.17 -11.56
N THR A 107 -27.92 13.45 -10.58
CA THR A 107 -26.52 13.60 -10.15
C THR A 107 -25.55 13.08 -11.21
N ALA A 108 -25.88 11.99 -11.91
CA ALA A 108 -25.09 11.51 -13.05
C ALA A 108 -25.04 12.55 -14.19
N LEU A 109 -26.18 13.17 -14.52
CA LEU A 109 -26.24 14.24 -15.50
C LEU A 109 -25.37 15.44 -15.08
N ALA A 110 -25.45 15.84 -13.81
CA ALA A 110 -24.61 16.91 -13.28
C ALA A 110 -23.11 16.58 -13.35
N LEU A 111 -22.74 15.31 -13.16
CA LEU A 111 -21.35 14.87 -13.27
C LEU A 111 -20.86 14.90 -14.73
N VAL A 112 -21.59 14.32 -15.70
CA VAL A 112 -21.12 14.22 -17.09
C VAL A 112 -21.04 15.57 -17.82
N ARG A 113 -21.73 16.60 -17.29
CA ARG A 113 -21.67 17.99 -17.77
C ARG A 113 -20.40 18.72 -17.33
N ARG A 114 -19.64 18.16 -16.39
CA ARG A 114 -18.32 18.71 -16.03
C ARG A 114 -17.31 18.46 -17.15
N PRO A 115 -16.21 19.24 -17.17
CA PRO A 115 -15.10 18.96 -18.06
C PRO A 115 -14.60 17.50 -17.92
N PRO A 116 -14.26 16.79 -19.03
CA PRO A 116 -13.90 15.37 -18.99
C PRO A 116 -12.77 15.01 -18.02
N GLU A 117 -11.78 15.90 -17.86
CA GLU A 117 -10.67 15.72 -16.92
C GLU A 117 -11.14 15.73 -15.45
N GLN A 118 -12.20 16.48 -15.14
CA GLN A 118 -12.81 16.46 -13.80
C GLN A 118 -13.61 15.19 -13.57
N VAL A 119 -14.32 14.69 -14.59
CA VAL A 119 -15.04 13.41 -14.50
C VAL A 119 -14.08 12.25 -14.28
N ARG A 120 -12.89 12.30 -14.89
CA ARG A 120 -11.80 11.35 -14.64
C ARG A 120 -11.12 11.51 -13.28
N ARG A 121 -11.32 12.62 -12.58
CA ARG A 121 -10.78 12.88 -11.24
C ARG A 121 -11.87 12.77 -10.18
N THR A 122 -12.57 11.64 -10.17
CA THR A 122 -13.67 11.40 -9.22
C THR A 122 -13.28 10.39 -8.14
N LEU A 123 -13.77 10.61 -6.92
CA LEU A 123 -13.67 9.72 -5.77
C LEU A 123 -15.01 9.05 -5.51
N TRP A 124 -14.97 7.76 -5.24
CA TRP A 124 -16.14 6.93 -5.02
C TRP A 124 -15.95 6.07 -3.77
N VAL A 125 -16.78 6.27 -2.74
CA VAL A 125 -16.80 5.32 -1.62
C VAL A 125 -17.72 4.14 -1.97
N PHE A 126 -17.16 2.93 -2.00
CA PHE A 126 -17.92 1.72 -2.26
C PHE A 126 -18.56 1.18 -0.98
N ARG A 127 -19.86 1.43 -0.81
CA ARG A 127 -20.64 1.10 0.39
C ARG A 127 -21.30 -0.27 0.31
N TYR A 128 -20.53 -1.31 0.01
CA TYR A 128 -21.07 -2.67 -0.15
C TYR A 128 -21.77 -3.22 1.10
N TYR A 129 -21.47 -2.70 2.29
CA TYR A 129 -22.14 -3.05 3.55
C TYR A 129 -23.60 -2.56 3.64
N ASP A 130 -24.08 -1.77 2.67
CA ASP A 130 -25.50 -1.43 2.50
C ASP A 130 -26.25 -2.44 1.62
N LEU A 131 -25.54 -3.35 0.94
CA LEU A 131 -26.10 -4.43 0.13
C LEU A 131 -26.38 -5.68 0.99
N GLN A 132 -27.02 -6.69 0.39
CA GLN A 132 -27.14 -8.01 1.02
C GLN A 132 -25.76 -8.55 1.39
N ARG A 133 -25.62 -9.09 2.60
CA ARG A 133 -24.37 -9.65 3.12
C ARG A 133 -24.02 -10.96 2.43
N LYS A 134 -23.48 -10.83 1.20
CA LYS A 134 -22.95 -11.91 0.38
C LYS A 134 -21.70 -11.46 -0.35
N PHE A 135 -20.60 -12.16 -0.10
CA PHE A 135 -19.31 -11.79 -0.68
C PHE A 135 -19.29 -11.76 -2.21
N THR A 136 -19.98 -12.71 -2.86
CA THR A 136 -20.14 -12.72 -4.32
C THR A 136 -20.92 -11.51 -4.83
N VAL A 137 -21.97 -11.11 -4.12
CA VAL A 137 -22.76 -9.91 -4.43
C VAL A 137 -21.87 -8.66 -4.33
N TYR A 138 -20.98 -8.58 -3.33
CA TYR A 138 -20.05 -7.46 -3.20
C TYR A 138 -19.09 -7.35 -4.37
N ALA A 139 -18.52 -8.46 -4.84
CA ALA A 139 -17.61 -8.46 -5.98
C ALA A 139 -18.35 -8.11 -7.29
N GLU A 140 -19.56 -8.63 -7.49
CA GLU A 140 -20.41 -8.27 -8.63
C GLU A 140 -20.81 -6.80 -8.63
N ALA A 141 -21.18 -6.27 -7.47
CA ALA A 141 -21.49 -4.86 -7.30
C ALA A 141 -20.25 -3.97 -7.52
N LEU A 142 -19.05 -4.39 -7.13
CA LEU A 142 -17.82 -3.66 -7.44
C LEU A 142 -17.56 -3.63 -8.95
N VAL A 143 -17.66 -4.76 -9.66
CA VAL A 143 -17.52 -4.79 -11.13
C VAL A 143 -18.55 -3.89 -11.80
N ARG A 144 -19.79 -3.91 -11.31
CA ARG A 144 -20.87 -3.04 -11.79
C ARG A 144 -20.56 -1.56 -11.56
N LEU A 145 -20.09 -1.19 -10.36
CA LEU A 145 -19.61 0.16 -10.04
C LEU A 145 -18.52 0.61 -11.00
N ILE A 146 -17.53 -0.24 -11.26
CA ILE A 146 -16.45 0.07 -12.20
C ILE A 146 -17.03 0.33 -13.60
N ASP A 147 -17.88 -0.56 -14.11
CA ASP A 147 -18.53 -0.39 -15.42
C ASP A 147 -19.31 0.95 -15.50
N PHE A 148 -19.95 1.38 -14.41
CA PHE A 148 -20.66 2.67 -14.34
C PHE A 148 -19.71 3.85 -14.45
N ILE A 149 -18.68 3.88 -13.60
CA ILE A 149 -17.68 4.95 -13.56
C ILE A 149 -17.02 5.11 -14.92
N ARG A 150 -16.67 3.99 -15.55
CA ARG A 150 -16.05 3.97 -16.88
C ARG A 150 -16.98 4.52 -17.95
N ALA A 151 -18.27 4.21 -17.89
CA ALA A 151 -19.26 4.74 -18.82
C ALA A 151 -19.44 6.26 -18.66
N LEU A 152 -19.51 6.76 -17.42
CA LEU A 152 -19.63 8.18 -17.13
C LEU A 152 -18.38 8.98 -17.56
N ALA A 153 -17.19 8.43 -17.31
CA ALA A 153 -15.90 9.05 -17.61
C ALA A 153 -15.40 8.81 -19.04
N ARG A 154 -16.20 8.14 -19.89
CA ARG A 154 -15.87 7.90 -21.29
C ARG A 154 -15.92 9.22 -22.08
N VAL A 155 -14.91 9.42 -22.91
CA VAL A 155 -14.87 10.47 -23.93
C VAL A 155 -15.08 9.80 -25.28
N GLU A 156 -15.87 10.44 -26.15
CA GLU A 156 -16.13 9.91 -27.49
C GLU A 156 -14.82 9.77 -28.29
N GLY A 157 -14.66 8.66 -29.00
CA GLY A 157 -13.42 8.33 -29.71
C GLY A 157 -12.29 7.76 -28.84
N GLU A 158 -12.42 7.77 -27.51
CA GLU A 158 -11.43 7.20 -26.59
C GLU A 158 -11.86 5.86 -25.99
N THR A 159 -10.87 5.08 -25.56
CA THR A 159 -11.12 3.90 -24.73
C THR A 159 -11.67 4.34 -23.36
N PRO A 160 -12.66 3.64 -22.80
CA PRO A 160 -13.16 3.98 -21.46
C PRO A 160 -12.01 3.88 -20.44
N PRO A 161 -11.83 4.90 -19.57
CA PRO A 161 -10.71 4.93 -18.64
C PRO A 161 -10.74 3.72 -17.71
N MET A 162 -9.60 3.31 -17.18
CA MET A 162 -9.55 2.37 -16.06
C MET A 162 -9.84 3.10 -14.74
N VAL A 163 -9.90 2.36 -13.63
CA VAL A 163 -10.00 2.93 -12.28
C VAL A 163 -8.81 2.57 -11.40
N ASN A 164 -8.50 3.42 -10.44
CA ASN A 164 -7.62 3.11 -9.32
C ASN A 164 -8.47 2.67 -8.11
N ILE A 165 -7.95 1.77 -7.28
CA ILE A 165 -8.69 1.27 -6.11
C ILE A 165 -7.80 1.36 -4.87
N ILE A 166 -8.32 1.92 -3.77
CA ILE A 166 -7.72 1.78 -2.45
C ILE A 166 -8.66 0.93 -1.61
N ALA A 167 -8.17 -0.19 -1.11
CA ALA A 167 -8.96 -1.16 -0.38
C ALA A 167 -8.37 -1.42 1.00
N HIS A 168 -9.20 -1.43 2.04
CA HIS A 168 -8.76 -1.68 3.41
C HIS A 168 -9.32 -2.99 3.93
N SER A 169 -8.49 -3.74 4.67
CA SER A 169 -8.91 -4.97 5.38
C SER A 169 -9.64 -5.92 4.42
N MET A 170 -10.84 -6.40 4.80
CA MET A 170 -11.71 -7.24 3.97
C MET A 170 -12.03 -6.64 2.58
N GLY A 171 -12.03 -5.32 2.45
CA GLY A 171 -12.24 -4.65 1.15
C GLY A 171 -11.25 -5.12 0.08
N GLY A 172 -9.99 -5.38 0.45
CA GLY A 172 -9.00 -5.90 -0.49
C GLY A 172 -9.27 -7.34 -0.95
N LEU A 173 -9.97 -8.13 -0.15
CA LEU A 173 -10.41 -9.47 -0.55
C LEU A 173 -11.58 -9.39 -1.54
N ILE A 174 -12.50 -8.43 -1.37
CA ILE A 174 -13.58 -8.17 -2.34
C ILE A 174 -12.97 -7.75 -3.68
N VAL A 175 -11.95 -6.89 -3.67
CA VAL A 175 -11.22 -6.53 -4.89
C VAL A 175 -10.59 -7.76 -5.53
N ARG A 176 -9.94 -8.63 -4.76
CA ARG A 176 -9.37 -9.87 -5.29
C ARG A 176 -10.41 -10.83 -5.88
N GLU A 177 -11.57 -11.00 -5.24
CA GLU A 177 -12.67 -11.79 -5.82
C GLU A 177 -13.10 -11.20 -7.17
N ALA A 178 -13.23 -9.88 -7.26
CA ALA A 178 -13.57 -9.22 -8.51
C ALA A 178 -12.52 -9.51 -9.60
N LEU A 179 -11.23 -9.41 -9.28
CA LEU A 179 -10.12 -9.63 -10.22
C LEU A 179 -9.94 -11.10 -10.61
N GLN A 180 -10.04 -12.04 -9.67
CA GLN A 180 -9.69 -13.45 -9.88
C GLN A 180 -10.88 -14.31 -10.30
N ILE A 181 -12.10 -13.94 -9.90
CA ILE A 181 -13.30 -14.77 -10.10
C ILE A 181 -14.32 -14.03 -10.95
N THR A 182 -14.73 -12.82 -10.57
CA THR A 182 -15.88 -12.15 -11.22
C THR A 182 -15.57 -11.69 -12.65
N TYR A 183 -14.43 -11.01 -12.88
CA TYR A 183 -14.03 -10.60 -14.22
C TYR A 183 -13.75 -11.81 -15.13
N PRO A 184 -12.90 -12.79 -14.74
CA PRO A 184 -12.68 -13.99 -15.52
C PRO A 184 -13.96 -14.79 -15.78
N GLY A 185 -14.84 -14.93 -14.80
CA GLY A 185 -16.14 -15.60 -14.95
C GLY A 185 -17.09 -14.90 -15.93
N LYS A 186 -16.89 -13.60 -16.18
CA LYS A 186 -17.57 -12.82 -17.22
C LYS A 186 -16.78 -12.76 -18.54
N ASN A 187 -15.74 -13.58 -18.69
CA ASN A 187 -14.81 -13.60 -19.83
C ASN A 187 -14.21 -12.21 -20.15
N LYS A 188 -13.94 -11.43 -19.10
CA LYS A 188 -13.32 -10.11 -19.17
C LYS A 188 -11.96 -10.16 -18.50
N ASN A 189 -10.96 -9.50 -19.07
CA ASN A 189 -9.68 -9.33 -18.42
C ASN A 189 -9.76 -8.14 -17.44
N PRO A 190 -9.50 -8.33 -16.13
CA PRO A 190 -9.58 -7.24 -15.16
C PRO A 190 -8.60 -6.08 -15.44
N GLU A 191 -7.46 -6.33 -16.10
CA GLU A 191 -6.48 -5.29 -16.44
C GLU A 191 -7.00 -4.27 -17.45
N ASP A 192 -8.09 -4.56 -18.16
CA ASP A 192 -8.73 -3.60 -19.06
C ASP A 192 -9.72 -2.67 -18.32
N PHE A 193 -9.90 -2.85 -17.00
CA PHE A 193 -10.86 -2.14 -16.15
C PHE A 193 -10.18 -1.48 -14.95
N VAL A 194 -9.18 -2.14 -14.36
CA VAL A 194 -8.47 -1.70 -13.16
C VAL A 194 -7.02 -1.38 -13.49
N ASN A 195 -6.61 -0.14 -13.20
CA ASN A 195 -5.27 0.35 -13.43
C ASN A 195 -4.31 -0.12 -12.34
N LYS A 196 -4.60 0.29 -11.09
CA LYS A 196 -3.75 0.04 -9.92
C LYS A 196 -4.58 -0.12 -8.65
N VAL A 197 -4.11 -0.96 -7.74
CA VAL A 197 -4.75 -1.25 -6.45
C VAL A 197 -3.78 -0.98 -5.32
N VAL A 198 -4.22 -0.28 -4.28
CA VAL A 198 -3.52 -0.19 -3.00
C VAL A 198 -4.33 -0.97 -1.98
N THR A 199 -3.70 -1.86 -1.25
CA THR A 199 -4.34 -2.58 -0.13
C THR A 199 -3.75 -2.14 1.19
N LEU A 200 -4.61 -1.87 2.17
CA LEU A 200 -4.25 -1.39 3.50
C LEU A 200 -4.58 -2.48 4.51
N GLY A 201 -3.56 -3.21 4.99
CA GLY A 201 -3.73 -4.26 6.01
C GLY A 201 -4.66 -5.40 5.59
N THR A 202 -4.82 -5.67 4.30
CA THR A 202 -5.73 -6.73 3.82
C THR A 202 -5.17 -8.11 4.14
N PRO A 203 -5.92 -9.02 4.82
CA PRO A 203 -5.46 -10.37 5.15
C PRO A 203 -5.51 -11.29 3.92
N HIS A 204 -4.61 -11.08 2.95
CA HIS A 204 -4.57 -11.78 1.67
C HIS A 204 -4.47 -13.30 1.82
N ARG A 205 -3.71 -13.76 2.82
CA ARG A 205 -3.57 -15.19 3.11
C ARG A 205 -4.67 -15.75 4.01
N GLY A 206 -5.73 -14.98 4.19
CA GLY A 206 -6.83 -15.32 5.08
C GLY A 206 -6.58 -14.96 6.54
N ILE A 207 -7.58 -15.26 7.34
CA ILE A 207 -7.59 -15.08 8.79
C ILE A 207 -8.26 -16.29 9.44
N THR A 208 -7.84 -16.65 10.65
CA THR A 208 -8.41 -17.82 11.31
C THR A 208 -9.89 -17.62 11.67
N PHE A 209 -10.68 -18.69 11.60
CA PHE A 209 -12.12 -18.64 11.83
C PHE A 209 -12.52 -18.04 13.18
N GLN A 210 -11.72 -18.22 14.24
CA GLN A 210 -12.01 -17.67 15.56
C GLN A 210 -11.90 -16.13 15.61
N LEU A 211 -10.97 -15.56 14.83
CA LEU A 211 -10.87 -14.10 14.66
C LEU A 211 -11.99 -13.61 13.74
N LEU A 212 -12.28 -14.36 12.67
CA LEU A 212 -13.28 -14.01 11.69
C LEU A 212 -14.71 -14.02 12.25
N SER A 213 -15.11 -15.01 13.04
CA SER A 213 -16.44 -15.06 13.65
C SER A 213 -16.70 -13.87 14.57
N LYS A 214 -15.65 -13.36 15.24
CA LYS A 214 -15.70 -12.11 16.01
C LYS A 214 -15.78 -10.85 15.13
N TRP A 215 -15.25 -10.88 13.91
CA TRP A 215 -15.29 -9.75 12.99
C TRP A 215 -16.57 -9.62 12.22
N VAL A 216 -17.14 -10.75 11.77
CA VAL A 216 -18.28 -10.71 10.86
C VAL A 216 -19.59 -10.84 11.65
N GLY A 217 -19.55 -11.47 12.84
CA GLY A 217 -20.73 -11.66 13.68
C GLY A 217 -21.79 -12.56 13.06
N VAL A 218 -21.41 -13.44 12.13
CA VAL A 218 -22.30 -14.34 11.40
C VAL A 218 -21.72 -15.76 11.35
N ASP A 219 -22.57 -16.75 11.59
CA ASP A 219 -22.35 -18.17 11.24
C ASP A 219 -22.70 -18.40 9.76
N ALA A 220 -21.90 -17.85 8.84
CA ALA A 220 -22.06 -18.10 7.41
C ALA A 220 -20.91 -18.97 6.90
N ASP A 221 -21.03 -20.28 7.10
CA ASP A 221 -19.97 -21.27 6.82
C ASP A 221 -19.35 -21.15 5.41
N ASP A 222 -20.15 -20.84 4.39
CA ASP A 222 -19.69 -20.72 2.99
C ASP A 222 -18.96 -19.40 2.68
N GLU A 223 -19.26 -18.31 3.39
CA GLU A 223 -18.57 -17.03 3.21
C GLU A 223 -17.24 -17.01 3.95
N LEU A 224 -17.22 -17.57 5.16
CA LEU A 224 -16.03 -17.70 5.99
C LEU A 224 -14.93 -18.52 5.29
N ASN A 225 -15.32 -19.47 4.43
CA ASN A 225 -14.39 -20.26 3.62
C ASN A 225 -13.49 -19.43 2.69
N ARG A 226 -13.92 -18.24 2.24
CA ARG A 226 -13.08 -17.36 1.39
C ARG A 226 -11.92 -16.73 2.16
N PHE A 227 -12.08 -16.65 3.47
CA PHE A 227 -11.09 -16.10 4.39
C PHE A 227 -10.25 -17.20 5.04
N ASN A 228 -10.56 -18.48 4.80
CA ASN A 228 -9.84 -19.61 5.36
C ASN A 228 -8.40 -19.65 4.80
N PRO A 229 -7.36 -19.60 5.65
CA PRO A 229 -5.98 -19.71 5.22
C PRO A 229 -5.68 -20.98 4.42
N GLN A 230 -6.30 -22.12 4.76
CA GLN A 230 -6.12 -23.37 4.03
C GLN A 230 -6.63 -23.28 2.59
N ASN A 231 -7.76 -22.60 2.38
CA ASN A 231 -8.27 -22.36 1.03
C ASN A 231 -7.36 -21.38 0.29
N GLN A 232 -6.96 -20.28 0.94
CA GLN A 232 -6.04 -19.29 0.37
C GLN A 232 -4.69 -19.91 -0.04
N GLU A 233 -4.19 -20.92 0.67
CA GLU A 233 -2.97 -21.66 0.34
C GLU A 233 -3.15 -22.70 -0.79
N ASN A 234 -4.40 -23.09 -1.09
CA ASN A 234 -4.72 -24.11 -2.08
C ASN A 234 -4.80 -23.51 -3.50
N GLU A 235 -3.76 -23.74 -4.31
CA GLU A 235 -3.67 -23.27 -5.71
C GLU A 235 -4.79 -23.81 -6.62
N ARG A 236 -5.53 -24.85 -6.22
CA ARG A 236 -6.69 -25.33 -6.99
C ARG A 236 -7.92 -24.47 -6.79
N TRP A 237 -7.94 -23.64 -5.75
CA TRP A 237 -9.05 -22.74 -5.49
C TRP A 237 -8.81 -21.42 -6.26
N PRO A 238 -9.72 -21.02 -7.17
CA PRO A 238 -9.53 -19.81 -7.99
C PRO A 238 -9.34 -18.51 -7.19
N GLY A 239 -9.86 -18.46 -5.96
CA GLY A 239 -9.69 -17.31 -5.06
C GLY A 239 -8.37 -17.29 -4.30
N SER A 240 -7.48 -18.28 -4.49
CA SER A 240 -6.19 -18.37 -3.80
C SER A 240 -5.30 -17.15 -4.12
N TYR A 241 -4.59 -16.64 -3.11
CA TYR A 241 -3.68 -15.52 -3.31
C TYR A 241 -2.50 -15.88 -4.21
N LYS A 242 -2.14 -17.17 -4.30
CA LYS A 242 -1.09 -17.67 -5.19
C LYS A 242 -1.47 -17.53 -6.65
N ASP A 243 -2.77 -17.59 -6.96
CA ASP A 243 -3.30 -17.56 -8.32
C ASP A 243 -3.55 -16.15 -8.85
N LEU A 244 -3.39 -15.11 -8.03
CA LEU A 244 -3.63 -13.73 -8.42
C LEU A 244 -2.87 -13.33 -9.70
N HIS A 245 -1.60 -13.71 -9.79
CA HIS A 245 -0.71 -13.38 -10.93
C HIS A 245 -1.21 -13.93 -12.28
N LYS A 246 -2.09 -14.94 -12.27
CA LYS A 246 -2.69 -15.51 -13.50
C LYS A 246 -3.78 -14.59 -14.09
N HIS A 247 -4.32 -13.68 -13.27
CA HIS A 247 -5.47 -12.85 -13.62
C HIS A 247 -5.15 -11.36 -13.63
N PHE A 248 -4.21 -10.90 -12.81
CA PHE A 248 -3.84 -9.49 -12.69
C PHE A 248 -2.37 -9.35 -12.32
N ASP A 249 -1.64 -8.47 -13.01
CA ASP A 249 -0.23 -8.20 -12.74
C ASP A 249 -0.01 -7.74 -11.28
N PRO A 250 0.69 -8.53 -10.44
CA PRO A 250 0.93 -8.18 -9.05
C PRO A 250 1.65 -6.84 -8.89
N ARG A 251 2.44 -6.39 -9.89
CA ARG A 251 3.13 -5.09 -9.86
C ARG A 251 2.17 -3.90 -9.92
N ARG A 252 0.91 -4.12 -10.30
CA ARG A 252 -0.18 -3.13 -10.23
C ARG A 252 -0.88 -3.13 -8.87
N ILE A 253 -0.43 -3.92 -7.90
CA ILE A 253 -0.96 -3.93 -6.54
C ILE A 253 0.14 -3.52 -5.54
N LEU A 254 -0.07 -2.46 -4.78
CA LEU A 254 0.77 -2.11 -3.65
C LEU A 254 0.14 -2.61 -2.35
N THR A 255 0.92 -3.34 -1.55
CA THR A 255 0.51 -3.78 -0.21
C THR A 255 1.10 -2.86 0.86
N VAL A 256 0.23 -2.15 1.59
CA VAL A 256 0.60 -1.30 2.72
C VAL A 256 0.33 -2.08 4.00
N VAL A 257 1.42 -2.45 4.68
CA VAL A 257 1.42 -3.33 5.84
C VAL A 257 1.58 -2.49 7.11
N GLY A 258 0.62 -2.57 8.01
CA GLY A 258 0.73 -1.97 9.34
C GLY A 258 1.58 -2.85 10.26
N THR A 259 2.30 -2.23 11.18
CA THR A 259 3.23 -2.93 12.09
C THR A 259 3.06 -2.59 13.57
N ASN A 260 2.12 -1.70 13.92
CA ASN A 260 1.94 -1.26 15.29
C ASN A 260 0.70 -1.89 15.94
N TYR A 261 0.86 -3.07 16.51
CA TYR A 261 -0.20 -3.75 17.26
C TYR A 261 -0.54 -3.12 18.61
N ARG A 262 0.36 -2.28 19.16
CA ARG A 262 0.30 -1.78 20.54
C ARG A 262 -0.72 -0.65 20.69
N THR A 263 -0.95 0.10 19.61
CA THR A 263 -1.92 1.21 19.55
C THR A 263 -3.29 0.79 19.03
N TYR A 264 -3.53 -0.52 18.84
CA TYR A 264 -4.84 -1.02 18.47
C TYR A 264 -5.73 -1.18 19.71
N ASP A 265 -6.79 -0.36 19.81
CA ASP A 265 -7.63 -0.25 21.00
C ASP A 265 -8.36 -1.54 21.38
N ASN A 266 -8.60 -2.45 20.42
CA ASN A 266 -9.22 -3.74 20.71
C ASN A 266 -8.18 -4.76 21.24
N ARG A 267 -7.81 -4.57 22.50
CA ARG A 267 -6.83 -5.40 23.24
C ARG A 267 -7.12 -6.91 23.21
N ILE A 268 -8.39 -7.30 23.09
CA ILE A 268 -8.82 -8.71 23.03
C ILE A 268 -8.40 -9.33 21.68
N SER A 269 -8.56 -8.61 20.58
CA SER A 269 -8.14 -9.07 19.24
C SER A 269 -6.61 -9.11 19.10
N SER A 270 -5.91 -8.12 19.65
CA SER A 270 -4.44 -8.08 19.68
C SER A 270 -3.85 -9.25 20.49
N GLY A 271 -4.47 -9.60 21.62
CA GLY A 271 -4.06 -10.75 22.44
C GLY A 271 -4.28 -12.11 21.76
N LEU A 272 -5.37 -12.28 21.00
CA LEU A 272 -5.64 -13.50 20.23
C LEU A 272 -4.72 -13.63 19.02
N ASN A 273 -4.41 -12.53 18.33
CA ASN A 273 -3.45 -12.52 17.23
C ASN A 273 -2.06 -13.01 17.63
N ARG A 274 -1.62 -12.72 18.87
CA ARG A 274 -0.34 -13.23 19.40
C ARG A 274 -0.30 -14.77 19.49
N LEU A 275 -1.46 -15.42 19.63
CA LEU A 275 -1.55 -16.89 19.74
C LEU A 275 -1.56 -17.58 18.37
N PHE A 276 -1.75 -16.86 17.28
CA PHE A 276 -1.68 -17.42 15.93
C PHE A 276 -0.24 -17.34 15.41
N SER A 277 0.37 -18.52 15.22
CA SER A 277 1.65 -18.66 14.53
C SER A 277 1.39 -18.89 13.03
N ALA A 278 1.83 -17.94 12.20
CA ALA A 278 1.96 -18.16 10.75
C ALA A 278 3.43 -18.46 10.42
N GLY A 279 3.69 -19.22 9.35
CA GLY A 279 5.05 -19.42 8.82
C GLY A 279 5.72 -18.07 8.52
N GLY A 280 7.03 -17.95 8.77
CA GLY A 280 7.76 -16.67 8.70
C GLY A 280 7.64 -15.74 9.91
N GLU A 281 6.90 -16.12 10.97
CA GLU A 281 6.76 -15.30 12.19
C GLU A 281 7.59 -15.79 13.39
N PHE A 282 8.33 -16.89 13.24
CA PHE A 282 9.29 -17.42 14.23
C PHE A 282 8.71 -17.59 15.66
N GLY A 283 7.44 -17.99 15.75
CA GLY A 283 6.79 -18.40 17.00
C GLY A 283 6.17 -17.26 17.84
N PRO A 284 5.69 -17.58 19.06
CA PRO A 284 4.95 -16.64 19.92
C PRO A 284 5.81 -15.52 20.54
N LEU A 285 7.11 -15.53 20.27
CA LEU A 285 8.06 -14.52 20.74
C LEU A 285 7.93 -13.18 20.00
N TYR A 286 7.25 -13.18 18.84
CA TYR A 286 7.01 -11.99 18.03
C TYR A 286 5.52 -11.71 17.90
N ASN A 287 5.14 -10.43 17.85
CA ASN A 287 3.79 -10.00 17.49
C ASN A 287 3.83 -9.10 16.25
N ARG A 288 4.22 -9.70 15.13
CA ARG A 288 4.29 -9.08 13.80
C ARG A 288 2.90 -8.85 13.22
N SER A 289 2.18 -7.87 13.76
CA SER A 289 0.86 -7.48 13.27
C SER A 289 0.61 -5.98 13.39
N ASP A 290 -0.45 -5.51 12.74
CA ASP A 290 -1.03 -4.19 12.97
C ASP A 290 -2.06 -4.20 14.13
N GLY A 291 -2.06 -5.26 14.94
CA GLY A 291 -3.04 -5.52 16.00
C GLY A 291 -4.17 -6.42 15.55
N LEU A 292 -4.39 -6.53 14.24
CA LEU A 292 -5.50 -7.27 13.68
C LEU A 292 -5.09 -8.29 12.61
N VAL A 293 -4.25 -7.86 11.67
CA VAL A 293 -3.74 -8.67 10.56
C VAL A 293 -2.24 -8.83 10.73
N LYS A 294 -1.81 -10.08 10.54
CA LYS A 294 -0.40 -10.44 10.52
C LYS A 294 0.31 -9.75 9.36
N GLN A 295 1.51 -9.23 9.61
CA GLN A 295 2.31 -8.57 8.58
C GLN A 295 2.56 -9.49 7.39
N HIS A 296 2.80 -10.79 7.63
CA HIS A 296 2.98 -11.79 6.58
C HIS A 296 1.72 -11.99 5.73
N SER A 297 0.54 -12.04 6.37
CA SER A 297 -0.75 -12.17 5.69
C SER A 297 -1.16 -10.91 4.93
N ALA A 298 -0.60 -9.74 5.28
CA ALA A 298 -0.89 -8.46 4.65
C ALA A 298 -0.18 -8.24 3.30
N GLN A 299 0.56 -9.24 2.81
CA GLN A 299 1.39 -9.17 1.61
C GLN A 299 0.93 -10.14 0.52
N LEU A 300 1.29 -9.83 -0.73
CA LEU A 300 1.03 -10.66 -1.90
C LEU A 300 2.37 -10.99 -2.62
N PRO A 301 2.59 -12.25 -3.04
CA PRO A 301 3.75 -12.59 -3.86
C PRO A 301 3.80 -11.77 -5.15
N GLY A 302 5.00 -11.26 -5.48
CA GLY A 302 5.25 -10.45 -6.68
C GLY A 302 4.70 -9.01 -6.62
N ALA A 303 3.89 -8.68 -5.61
CA ALA A 303 3.41 -7.33 -5.41
C ALA A 303 4.44 -6.49 -4.63
N PRO A 304 4.69 -5.23 -5.01
CA PRO A 304 5.43 -4.30 -4.17
C PRO A 304 4.76 -4.18 -2.79
N ARG A 305 5.59 -3.95 -1.78
CA ARG A 305 5.14 -3.81 -0.39
C ARG A 305 5.80 -2.63 0.30
N THR A 306 5.07 -2.01 1.20
CA THR A 306 5.63 -1.05 2.14
C THR A 306 5.11 -1.28 3.55
N PHE A 307 5.95 -1.00 4.53
CA PHE A 307 5.61 -1.10 5.95
C PHE A 307 5.45 0.29 6.54
N VAL A 308 4.41 0.47 7.34
CA VAL A 308 4.17 1.70 8.11
C VAL A 308 3.87 1.35 9.55
N HIS A 309 4.40 2.12 10.50
CA HIS A 309 4.23 1.84 11.93
C HIS A 309 2.88 2.33 12.47
N LYS A 310 1.80 1.75 11.93
CA LYS A 310 0.41 2.07 12.23
C LYS A 310 -0.37 0.80 12.57
N CYS A 311 -1.44 0.97 13.35
CA CYS A 311 -2.38 -0.10 13.65
C CYS A 311 -3.40 -0.28 12.52
N HIS A 312 -4.19 -1.35 12.59
CA HIS A 312 -5.13 -1.71 11.54
C HIS A 312 -6.25 -0.68 11.27
N GLY A 313 -6.79 -0.11 12.35
CA GLY A 313 -7.92 0.83 12.35
C GLY A 313 -7.95 1.59 13.69
N GLY A 314 -8.59 2.76 13.72
CA GLY A 314 -8.60 3.66 14.88
C GLY A 314 -8.17 5.08 14.51
N GLU A 315 -7.81 5.90 15.51
CA GLU A 315 -7.48 7.33 15.31
C GLU A 315 -6.16 7.53 14.54
N ASP A 316 -5.10 6.76 14.85
CA ASP A 316 -3.82 6.75 14.13
C ASP A 316 -3.53 5.38 13.48
N SER A 317 -4.18 5.12 12.36
CA SER A 317 -4.24 3.80 11.74
C SER A 317 -3.98 3.81 10.24
N LEU A 318 -3.88 2.64 9.64
CA LEU A 318 -3.73 2.50 8.19
C LEU A 318 -4.78 3.26 7.37
N VAL A 319 -6.00 3.45 7.89
CA VAL A 319 -7.08 4.15 7.16
C VAL A 319 -7.17 5.64 7.45
N THR A 320 -6.64 6.08 8.59
CA THR A 320 -6.68 7.48 9.03
C THR A 320 -5.33 8.18 8.92
N SER A 321 -4.25 7.50 8.51
CA SER A 321 -2.89 8.03 8.52
C SER A 321 -2.50 8.77 7.24
N ARG A 322 -1.60 9.76 7.40
CA ARG A 322 -1.00 10.50 6.28
C ARG A 322 -0.11 9.64 5.43
N GLU A 323 0.60 8.73 6.08
CA GLU A 323 1.47 7.74 5.48
C GLU A 323 0.72 6.99 4.36
N ALA A 324 -0.46 6.43 4.65
CA ALA A 324 -1.22 5.64 3.68
C ALA A 324 -1.66 6.45 2.46
N TYR A 325 -2.12 7.68 2.64
CA TYR A 325 -2.48 8.57 1.53
C TYR A 325 -1.28 8.93 0.66
N GLU A 326 -0.15 9.31 1.27
CA GLU A 326 1.05 9.77 0.55
C GLU A 326 1.74 8.64 -0.20
N ILE A 327 1.66 7.42 0.36
CA ILE A 327 2.10 6.18 -0.30
C ILE A 327 1.16 5.84 -1.47
N ALA A 328 -0.17 5.84 -1.24
CA ALA A 328 -1.14 5.50 -2.26
C ALA A 328 -1.10 6.47 -3.45
N SER A 329 -1.03 7.77 -3.18
CA SER A 329 -0.98 8.78 -4.24
C SER A 329 0.31 8.71 -5.05
N ARG A 330 1.45 8.43 -4.41
CA ARG A 330 2.72 8.18 -5.13
C ARG A 330 2.66 6.92 -5.98
N PHE A 331 2.04 5.84 -5.49
CA PHE A 331 1.86 4.63 -6.31
C PHE A 331 0.99 4.89 -7.55
N PHE A 332 -0.07 5.70 -7.40
CA PHE A 332 -0.96 6.02 -8.52
C PHE A 332 -0.34 7.02 -9.50
N PHE A 333 0.26 8.10 -9.01
CA PHE A 333 0.63 9.27 -9.83
C PHE A 333 2.12 9.59 -9.85
N GLY A 334 2.91 8.99 -8.96
CA GLY A 334 4.34 9.23 -8.88
C GLY A 334 5.05 8.83 -10.15
N ASP A 335 6.00 9.65 -10.56
CA ASP A 335 6.64 9.64 -11.87
C ASP A 335 8.06 9.06 -11.87
N VAL A 336 8.57 8.70 -10.68
CA VAL A 336 9.87 8.04 -10.52
C VAL A 336 9.72 6.81 -9.64
N LEU A 337 10.10 5.64 -10.16
CA LEU A 337 10.28 4.41 -9.39
C LEU A 337 11.71 4.36 -8.87
N VAL A 338 11.87 4.17 -7.56
CA VAL A 338 13.16 3.98 -6.89
C VAL A 338 13.23 2.56 -6.36
N ARG A 339 14.35 1.89 -6.58
CA ARG A 339 14.65 0.59 -5.98
C ARG A 339 15.94 0.64 -5.19
N LEU A 340 15.92 0.05 -4.01
CA LEU A 340 17.08 -0.20 -3.17
C LEU A 340 17.38 -1.70 -3.17
N ARG A 341 18.54 -2.07 -3.72
CA ARG A 341 19.03 -3.45 -3.73
C ARG A 341 20.23 -3.57 -2.82
N LEU A 342 20.29 -4.65 -2.07
CA LEU A 342 21.51 -5.05 -1.38
C LEU A 342 22.33 -5.91 -2.34
N LEU A 343 23.58 -5.57 -2.58
CA LEU A 343 24.46 -6.35 -3.46
C LEU A 343 25.38 -7.27 -2.66
N THR A 344 25.95 -6.73 -1.59
CA THR A 344 26.80 -7.45 -0.65
C THR A 344 26.58 -6.90 0.75
N ALA A 345 26.70 -7.76 1.76
CA ALA A 345 26.76 -7.39 3.17
C ALA A 345 27.79 -8.29 3.85
N GLU A 346 28.44 -7.77 4.90
CA GLU A 346 29.32 -8.53 5.76
C GLU A 346 29.33 -7.90 7.16
N ILE A 347 28.97 -8.70 8.16
CA ILE A 347 29.16 -8.39 9.58
C ILE A 347 30.59 -8.77 9.96
N LYS A 348 31.38 -7.80 10.41
CA LYS A 348 32.81 -7.96 10.73
C LYS A 348 33.04 -8.29 12.20
N HIS A 349 32.16 -7.77 13.06
CA HIS A 349 32.19 -7.95 14.50
C HIS A 349 30.76 -8.18 15.01
N GLY A 350 30.59 -9.22 15.84
CA GLY A 350 29.27 -9.78 16.18
C GLY A 350 29.18 -11.22 15.67
N ALA A 351 29.15 -12.17 16.59
CA ALA A 351 29.04 -13.62 16.45
C ALA A 351 29.55 -14.22 17.77
N ASP A 352 28.65 -14.65 18.66
CA ASP A 352 29.06 -15.39 19.85
C ASP A 352 29.73 -16.71 19.41
N PRO A 353 31.01 -16.98 19.74
CA PRO A 353 31.66 -18.24 19.39
C PRO A 353 30.99 -19.48 19.99
N LEU A 354 30.16 -19.30 21.02
CA LEU A 354 29.47 -20.35 21.78
C LEU A 354 27.95 -20.41 21.51
N GLY A 355 27.37 -19.38 20.86
CA GLY A 355 25.94 -19.22 20.61
C GLY A 355 25.60 -19.10 19.11
N GLY A 356 24.35 -19.37 18.75
CA GLY A 356 23.85 -19.12 17.39
C GLY A 356 23.36 -17.68 17.27
N SER A 357 24.19 -16.78 16.75
CA SER A 357 23.81 -15.38 16.51
C SER A 357 22.76 -15.27 15.41
N GLU A 358 21.72 -14.46 15.66
CA GLU A 358 20.70 -14.12 14.68
C GLU A 358 20.78 -12.63 14.34
N PHE A 359 21.01 -12.32 13.08
CA PHE A 359 21.15 -10.95 12.58
C PHE A 359 19.88 -10.46 11.90
N PHE A 360 19.60 -9.17 12.06
CA PHE A 360 18.46 -8.48 11.46
C PHE A 360 18.90 -7.23 10.72
N LEU A 361 18.35 -7.02 9.52
CA LEU A 361 18.59 -5.84 8.69
C LEU A 361 17.29 -5.05 8.51
N GLY A 362 17.30 -3.77 8.85
CA GLY A 362 16.22 -2.83 8.59
C GLY A 362 16.66 -1.72 7.63
N ALA A 363 15.75 -1.34 6.74
CA ALA A 363 15.86 -0.12 5.95
C ALA A 363 14.59 0.73 6.14
N SER A 364 14.77 2.04 6.27
CA SER A 364 13.65 2.99 6.23
C SER A 364 13.90 4.09 5.21
N ILE A 365 12.85 4.49 4.50
CA ILE A 365 12.92 5.53 3.46
C ILE A 365 12.02 6.70 3.84
N LYS A 366 12.57 7.91 3.82
CA LYS A 366 11.85 9.16 4.03
C LYS A 366 12.17 10.15 2.92
N ALA A 367 11.18 10.52 2.12
CA ALA A 367 11.37 11.53 1.09
C ALA A 367 11.56 12.93 1.70
N ARG A 368 12.09 13.88 0.91
CA ARG A 368 12.07 15.31 1.28
C ARG A 368 10.62 15.78 1.48
N ASP A 369 10.43 16.75 2.37
CA ASP A 369 9.17 17.44 2.65
C ASP A 369 8.02 16.55 3.19
N VAL A 370 8.30 15.30 3.55
CA VAL A 370 7.44 14.47 4.41
C VAL A 370 8.05 14.34 5.80
N ASP A 371 7.20 14.27 6.82
CA ASP A 371 7.58 14.22 8.24
C ASP A 371 7.53 12.80 8.83
N PHE A 372 7.31 11.79 7.99
CA PHE A 372 7.22 10.37 8.31
C PHE A 372 7.97 9.54 7.26
N GLU A 373 8.12 8.25 7.52
CA GLU A 373 8.76 7.32 6.61
C GLU A 373 7.72 6.72 5.65
N LEU A 374 8.05 6.69 4.36
CA LEU A 374 7.26 6.03 3.32
C LEU A 374 7.42 4.51 3.35
N PHE A 375 8.50 4.04 3.97
CA PHE A 375 8.83 2.65 4.26
C PHE A 375 9.55 2.63 5.60
N HIS A 376 9.01 1.91 6.58
CA HIS A 376 9.54 1.86 7.95
C HIS A 376 9.90 0.43 8.34
N GLN A 377 11.17 0.20 8.65
CA GLN A 377 11.59 -0.99 9.36
C GLN A 377 12.34 -0.63 10.63
N SER A 378 11.96 -1.27 11.73
CA SER A 378 12.61 -1.05 13.01
C SER A 378 12.43 -2.25 13.93
N ARG A 379 13.21 -2.25 15.01
CA ARG A 379 13.04 -3.16 16.13
C ARG A 379 11.62 -3.12 16.68
N ASP A 380 11.07 -1.94 16.93
CA ASP A 380 9.74 -1.78 17.54
C ASP A 380 8.61 -2.30 16.65
N ALA A 381 8.80 -2.23 15.34
CA ALA A 381 7.90 -2.78 14.33
C ALA A 381 8.07 -4.29 14.11
N GLU A 382 9.14 -4.89 14.65
CA GLU A 382 9.48 -6.32 14.56
C GLU A 382 9.54 -6.85 13.11
N ASN A 383 9.85 -5.98 12.14
CA ASN A 383 9.68 -6.22 10.70
C ASN A 383 10.98 -6.11 9.88
N CYS A 384 12.13 -6.11 10.54
CA CYS A 384 13.43 -6.22 9.88
C CYS A 384 13.56 -7.56 9.14
N TYR A 385 14.32 -7.54 8.05
CA TYR A 385 14.77 -8.72 7.31
C TYR A 385 15.59 -9.63 8.22
N GLY A 386 15.32 -10.93 8.20
CA GLY A 386 16.01 -11.94 9.03
C GLY A 386 15.03 -12.78 9.85
N PRO A 387 15.48 -13.66 10.76
CA PRO A 387 16.85 -13.80 11.21
C PRO A 387 17.78 -14.37 10.13
N TYR A 388 18.97 -13.80 10.02
CA TYR A 388 20.10 -14.36 9.27
C TYR A 388 21.09 -14.98 10.24
N ARG A 389 21.71 -16.11 9.89
CA ARG A 389 22.72 -16.76 10.72
C ARG A 389 24.13 -16.60 10.17
N ARG A 390 24.24 -16.13 8.93
CA ARG A 390 25.52 -15.86 8.27
C ARG A 390 25.82 -14.38 8.34
N ALA A 391 27.08 -14.03 8.58
CA ALA A 391 27.57 -12.66 8.56
C ALA A 391 27.32 -11.96 7.21
N THR A 392 27.19 -12.73 6.13
CA THR A 392 26.93 -12.26 4.76
C THR A 392 25.47 -11.92 4.49
N LEU A 393 24.55 -12.24 5.41
CA LEU A 393 23.10 -12.02 5.29
C LEU A 393 22.47 -12.64 4.03
N ASP A 394 23.08 -13.71 3.48
CA ASP A 394 22.67 -14.38 2.23
C ASP A 394 21.89 -15.68 2.49
N ASP A 395 21.49 -15.96 3.73
CA ASP A 395 20.82 -17.20 4.12
C ASP A 395 19.59 -17.51 3.24
N ALA A 396 18.79 -16.50 2.87
CA ALA A 396 17.58 -16.73 2.08
C ALA A 396 17.89 -17.09 0.61
N GLU A 397 18.99 -16.60 0.04
CA GLU A 397 19.46 -17.05 -1.28
C GLU A 397 19.86 -18.53 -1.27
N GLN A 398 20.28 -19.02 -0.09
CA GLN A 398 20.61 -20.42 0.16
C GLN A 398 19.40 -21.27 0.56
N GLY A 399 18.18 -20.71 0.48
CA GLY A 399 16.93 -21.42 0.76
C GLY A 399 16.54 -21.47 2.24
N ALA A 400 17.21 -20.73 3.13
CA ALA A 400 16.79 -20.62 4.51
C ALA A 400 15.50 -19.80 4.64
N GLU A 401 14.65 -20.18 5.60
CA GLU A 401 13.48 -19.40 5.95
C GLU A 401 13.91 -18.15 6.73
N VAL A 402 13.63 -16.97 6.16
CA VAL A 402 13.82 -15.66 6.81
C VAL A 402 12.49 -14.92 6.84
N ALA A 403 12.29 -14.05 7.82
CA ALA A 403 11.13 -13.16 7.82
C ALA A 403 11.29 -12.12 6.72
N PHE A 404 10.18 -11.87 6.03
CA PHE A 404 10.08 -10.83 5.01
C PHE A 404 11.23 -10.91 4.01
N PRO A 405 11.52 -12.06 3.35
CA PRO A 405 12.67 -12.17 2.46
C PRO A 405 12.68 -11.01 1.45
N PRO A 406 13.86 -10.49 1.07
CA PRO A 406 13.95 -9.47 0.02
C PRO A 406 13.18 -9.89 -1.23
N LEU A 407 12.70 -8.90 -1.98
CA LEU A 407 12.14 -9.14 -3.31
C LEU A 407 13.22 -9.73 -4.24
N PRO A 408 12.85 -10.30 -5.40
CA PRO A 408 13.81 -10.84 -6.36
C PRO A 408 14.98 -9.88 -6.64
N ASP A 409 16.14 -10.47 -6.97
CA ASP A 409 17.41 -9.75 -7.18
C ASP A 409 17.91 -8.98 -5.95
N TRP A 410 17.49 -9.43 -4.75
CA TRP A 410 17.86 -8.88 -3.45
C TRP A 410 17.41 -7.42 -3.26
N THR A 411 16.22 -7.11 -3.78
CA THR A 411 15.59 -5.79 -3.65
C THR A 411 14.99 -5.65 -2.24
N LEU A 412 15.58 -4.79 -1.42
CA LEU A 412 15.11 -4.48 -0.06
C LEU A 412 13.88 -3.57 -0.06
N TRP A 413 13.76 -2.71 -1.07
CA TRP A 413 12.61 -1.81 -1.17
C TRP A 413 12.43 -1.35 -2.62
N GLU A 414 11.18 -1.24 -3.05
CA GLU A 414 10.80 -0.48 -4.24
C GLU A 414 9.63 0.45 -3.89
N GLY A 415 9.70 1.69 -4.39
CA GLY A 415 8.65 2.67 -4.13
C GLY A 415 8.66 3.83 -5.10
N TRP A 416 7.58 4.58 -5.10
CA TRP A 416 7.33 5.67 -6.04
C TRP A 416 7.60 7.00 -5.37
N MET A 417 8.21 7.91 -6.11
CA MET A 417 8.37 9.31 -5.76
C MET A 417 7.51 10.15 -6.71
N ASP A 418 6.96 11.24 -6.19
CA ASP A 418 6.26 12.24 -6.98
C ASP A 418 7.12 13.50 -6.97
N ARG A 419 7.80 13.77 -8.08
CA ARG A 419 8.75 14.90 -8.18
C ARG A 419 8.10 16.23 -7.83
N SER A 420 6.85 16.45 -8.22
CA SER A 420 6.12 17.69 -7.90
C SER A 420 6.03 17.96 -6.39
N ARG A 421 6.23 16.93 -5.55
CA ARG A 421 6.17 17.01 -4.09
C ARG A 421 7.52 16.94 -3.39
N VAL A 422 8.60 16.58 -4.08
CA VAL A 422 9.92 16.29 -3.46
C VAL A 422 11.07 17.08 -4.08
N THR A 423 10.86 17.70 -5.25
CA THR A 423 11.81 18.62 -5.87
C THR A 423 11.49 20.05 -5.48
N ARG A 424 12.52 20.85 -5.16
CA ARG A 424 12.42 22.32 -5.09
C ARG A 424 12.77 22.92 -6.45
N ASP A 425 12.89 24.25 -6.54
CA ASP A 425 13.34 24.98 -7.75
C ASP A 425 14.64 24.43 -8.37
N THR A 426 15.44 23.70 -7.59
CA THR A 426 16.66 23.00 -7.99
C THR A 426 16.46 21.75 -8.84
N GLY A 427 15.23 21.23 -8.94
CA GLY A 427 14.88 20.04 -9.75
C GLY A 427 15.44 18.71 -9.23
N ASP A 428 16.05 18.70 -8.03
CA ASP A 428 16.69 17.52 -7.43
C ASP A 428 15.73 16.65 -6.63
N LEU A 429 15.88 15.33 -6.72
CA LEU A 429 15.17 14.37 -5.88
C LEU A 429 16.03 14.05 -4.66
N VAL A 430 15.48 14.21 -3.45
CA VAL A 430 16.17 13.90 -2.20
C VAL A 430 15.33 13.03 -1.29
N PHE A 431 15.98 12.04 -0.69
CA PHE A 431 15.40 11.18 0.33
C PHE A 431 16.47 10.73 1.33
N ARG A 432 16.04 10.40 2.54
CA ARG A 432 16.83 9.79 3.59
C ARG A 432 16.61 8.28 3.57
N LEU A 433 17.71 7.54 3.51
CA LEU A 433 17.79 6.10 3.76
C LEU A 433 18.36 5.91 5.18
N GLU A 434 17.61 5.24 6.04
CA GLU A 434 18.08 4.84 7.36
C GLU A 434 18.35 3.33 7.35
N LEU A 435 19.54 2.93 7.78
CA LEU A 435 19.99 1.54 7.86
C LEU A 435 20.16 1.14 9.31
N TYR A 436 19.63 -0.03 9.64
CA TYR A 436 19.70 -0.63 10.97
C TYR A 436 20.16 -2.08 10.85
N VAL A 437 21.20 -2.46 11.60
CA VAL A 437 21.67 -3.85 11.71
C VAL A 437 21.80 -4.17 13.19
N ALA A 438 21.24 -5.29 13.61
CA ALA A 438 21.34 -5.75 14.99
C ALA A 438 21.54 -7.26 15.07
N GLU A 439 22.18 -7.67 16.16
CA GLU A 439 22.38 -9.06 16.56
C GLU A 439 21.46 -9.39 17.73
N ARG A 440 20.85 -10.56 17.69
CA ARG A 440 20.13 -11.17 18.79
C ARG A 440 20.82 -12.46 19.20
N ASP A 441 21.22 -12.53 20.46
CA ASP A 441 21.64 -13.78 21.08
C ASP A 441 20.42 -14.65 21.44
N SER A 442 20.44 -15.90 20.99
CA SER A 442 19.38 -16.88 21.18
C SER A 442 19.34 -17.50 22.59
N PHE A 443 20.36 -17.28 23.44
CA PHE A 443 20.43 -17.82 24.81
C PHE A 443 20.12 -16.80 25.93
N GLY A 444 20.08 -15.51 25.62
CA GLY A 444 19.81 -14.44 26.59
C GLY A 444 18.34 -14.35 27.03
N VAL A 445 18.07 -14.52 28.32
CA VAL A 445 16.74 -14.30 28.96
C VAL A 445 16.31 -12.81 28.92
N ARG A 446 17.15 -11.93 28.38
CA ARG A 446 16.85 -10.52 28.09
C ARG A 446 16.96 -10.31 26.59
N PHE A 447 15.91 -9.73 26.00
CA PHE A 447 15.92 -9.17 24.64
C PHE A 447 16.89 -7.98 24.55
N SER A 448 18.20 -8.19 24.71
CA SER A 448 19.21 -7.19 24.35
C SER A 448 19.62 -7.45 22.91
N ASP A 449 18.98 -6.74 21.98
CA ASP A 449 19.48 -6.66 20.61
C ASP A 449 20.69 -5.73 20.65
N ASP A 450 21.88 -6.25 20.33
CA ASP A 450 23.09 -5.45 20.20
C ASP A 450 23.07 -4.76 18.84
N VAL A 451 23.08 -3.43 18.85
CA VAL A 451 23.03 -2.64 17.62
C VAL A 451 24.43 -2.61 17.00
N ILE A 452 24.61 -3.32 15.90
CA ILE A 452 25.84 -3.34 15.10
C ILE A 452 25.94 -2.05 14.28
N LEU A 453 24.84 -1.63 13.64
CA LEU A 453 24.80 -0.44 12.80
C LEU A 453 23.47 0.30 12.98
N HIS A 454 23.55 1.62 13.11
CA HIS A 454 22.42 2.51 12.92
C HIS A 454 22.90 3.81 12.28
N ARG A 455 22.57 4.05 11.01
CA ARG A 455 23.06 5.18 10.22
C ARG A 455 21.96 5.79 9.37
N GLN A 456 22.08 7.09 9.11
CA GLN A 456 21.19 7.84 8.22
C GLN A 456 22.00 8.41 7.06
N LEU A 457 21.60 8.07 5.85
CA LEU A 457 22.20 8.51 4.60
C LEU A 457 21.21 9.42 3.90
N PHE A 458 21.65 10.62 3.53
CA PHE A 458 20.86 11.55 2.74
C PHE A 458 21.30 11.44 1.29
N VAL A 459 20.43 10.89 0.43
CA VAL A 459 20.69 10.67 -0.99
C VAL A 459 20.10 11.81 -1.81
N ARG A 460 20.90 12.36 -2.72
CA ARG A 460 20.49 13.39 -3.68
C ARG A 460 20.73 12.93 -5.11
N VAL A 461 19.68 12.99 -5.92
CA VAL A 461 19.72 12.75 -7.36
C VAL A 461 19.62 14.10 -8.06
N ALA A 462 20.73 14.52 -8.67
CA ALA A 462 20.80 15.77 -9.41
C ALA A 462 20.32 15.57 -10.86
N PRO A 463 19.55 16.52 -11.42
CA PRO A 463 19.18 16.49 -12.82
C PRO A 463 20.39 16.74 -13.72
N LYS A 464 20.32 16.26 -14.96
CA LYS A 464 21.31 16.54 -16.00
C LYS A 464 21.12 17.96 -16.55
N ASP A 465 22.21 18.68 -16.76
CA ASP A 465 22.27 19.99 -17.45
C ASP A 465 21.28 21.06 -16.91
N GLY A 466 20.94 21.00 -15.61
CA GLY A 466 20.00 21.95 -14.97
C GLY A 466 18.52 21.75 -15.35
N GLY A 467 18.19 20.65 -16.04
CA GLY A 467 16.82 20.25 -16.35
C GLY A 467 16.14 19.52 -15.18
N THR A 468 15.34 18.50 -15.48
CA THR A 468 14.70 17.64 -14.44
C THR A 468 15.26 16.22 -14.44
N VAL A 469 15.10 15.50 -13.31
CA VAL A 469 15.58 14.10 -13.17
C VAL A 469 14.99 13.15 -14.24
N GLN A 470 13.84 13.47 -14.85
CA GLN A 470 13.24 12.69 -15.94
C GLN A 470 13.95 12.90 -17.28
N GLU A 471 14.46 14.10 -17.53
CA GLU A 471 15.19 14.43 -18.77
C GLU A 471 16.60 13.83 -18.75
N GLY A 472 17.14 13.59 -17.56
CA GLY A 472 18.34 12.82 -17.34
C GLY A 472 18.85 12.96 -15.92
N ILE A 473 19.55 11.94 -15.45
CA ILE A 473 20.29 11.98 -14.18
C ILE A 473 21.68 12.55 -14.48
N GLY A 474 22.01 13.69 -13.86
CA GLY A 474 23.32 14.33 -13.96
C GLY A 474 24.34 13.75 -12.98
N GLY A 475 23.86 13.17 -11.89
CA GLY A 475 24.66 12.45 -10.90
C GLY A 475 23.85 12.13 -9.66
N ILE A 476 24.32 11.18 -8.86
CA ILE A 476 23.79 10.93 -7.51
C ILE A 476 24.92 11.14 -6.51
N SER A 477 24.60 11.73 -5.37
CA SER A 477 25.51 11.85 -4.25
C SER A 477 24.81 11.49 -2.93
N TRP A 478 25.61 11.19 -1.91
CA TRP A 478 25.08 10.91 -0.57
C TRP A 478 25.95 11.53 0.52
N THR A 479 25.39 11.71 1.71
CA THR A 479 26.13 12.15 2.91
C THR A 479 25.45 11.68 4.19
N GLU A 480 26.22 11.48 5.26
CA GLU A 480 25.68 11.28 6.62
C GLU A 480 25.47 12.61 7.37
N ASN A 481 26.14 13.67 6.92
CA ASN A 481 26.17 14.97 7.58
C ASN A 481 25.53 16.02 6.67
N PRO A 482 24.19 16.15 6.65
CA PRO A 482 23.53 17.18 5.88
C PRO A 482 23.77 18.54 6.54
N ARG A 483 24.96 19.13 6.32
CA ARG A 483 25.11 20.57 6.48
C ARG A 483 24.31 21.22 5.36
N LEU A 484 23.08 21.61 5.69
CA LEU A 484 22.24 22.41 4.81
C LEU A 484 22.98 23.71 4.52
N SER A 485 23.38 23.92 3.27
CA SER A 485 23.72 25.27 2.82
C SER A 485 22.46 26.15 2.87
N SER A 486 22.64 27.47 2.88
CA SER A 486 21.55 28.45 2.99
C SER A 486 20.47 28.34 1.90
N ASP A 487 20.75 27.63 0.81
CA ASP A 487 19.83 27.34 -0.31
C ASP A 487 19.13 25.97 -0.19
N GLY A 488 19.35 25.19 0.87
CA GLY A 488 18.75 23.89 1.07
C GLY A 488 19.36 22.75 0.25
N THR A 489 20.51 22.97 -0.38
CA THR A 489 21.29 21.90 -1.03
C THR A 489 22.14 21.14 -0.01
N LEU A 490 22.52 19.90 -0.33
CA LEU A 490 23.52 19.18 0.46
C LEU A 490 24.87 19.88 0.24
N GLY A 491 25.54 20.27 1.32
CA GLY A 491 26.85 20.92 1.26
C GLY A 491 27.91 20.10 0.50
N LYS A 492 29.06 20.72 0.20
CA LYS A 492 30.20 20.16 -0.57
C LYS A 492 30.84 18.88 0.00
N GLU A 493 30.30 18.31 1.08
CA GLU A 493 30.74 17.08 1.76
C GLU A 493 30.00 15.82 1.26
N ALA A 494 29.28 15.89 0.14
CA ALA A 494 28.56 14.74 -0.42
C ALA A 494 29.47 13.90 -1.35
N GLU A 495 29.50 12.59 -1.11
CA GLU A 495 30.28 11.66 -1.92
C GLU A 495 29.53 11.30 -3.21
N PRO A 496 30.17 11.35 -4.39
CA PRO A 496 29.55 10.95 -5.64
C PRO A 496 29.32 9.44 -5.66
N ILE A 497 28.19 9.03 -6.20
CA ILE A 497 27.91 7.62 -6.48
C ILE A 497 28.36 7.29 -7.90
N ASN A 498 29.10 6.20 -8.07
CA ASN A 498 29.45 5.70 -9.39
C ASN A 498 28.24 4.98 -10.00
N GLY A 499 27.80 5.44 -11.17
CA GLY A 499 26.81 4.76 -11.99
C GLY A 499 27.50 3.78 -12.95
N ASP A 500 27.11 2.51 -12.90
CA ASP A 500 27.23 1.62 -14.05
C ASP A 500 25.81 1.33 -14.57
N GLY A 501 25.63 0.84 -15.80
CA GLY A 501 24.30 0.65 -16.41
C GLY A 501 23.29 -0.20 -15.61
N ASN A 502 23.70 -0.75 -14.46
CA ASN A 502 22.89 -1.53 -13.52
C ASN A 502 22.49 -0.77 -12.24
N GLY A 503 22.78 0.53 -12.13
CA GLY A 503 22.37 1.39 -11.02
C GLY A 503 23.51 2.18 -10.39
N TRP A 504 23.19 2.88 -9.30
CA TRP A 504 24.12 3.76 -8.59
C TRP A 504 24.54 3.09 -7.28
N ARG A 505 25.84 2.81 -7.12
CA ARG A 505 26.34 1.98 -6.01
C ARG A 505 26.85 2.77 -4.81
N ILE A 506 26.22 2.59 -3.65
CA ILE A 506 26.72 3.09 -2.36
C ILE A 506 27.48 1.96 -1.66
N SER A 507 28.79 2.13 -1.50
CA SER A 507 29.63 1.24 -0.68
C SER A 507 29.82 1.85 0.70
N LEU A 508 29.41 1.13 1.73
CA LEU A 508 29.59 1.50 3.13
C LEU A 508 30.62 0.56 3.75
N ASP A 509 31.63 1.13 4.39
CA ASP A 509 32.70 0.38 5.04
C ASP A 509 32.92 0.91 6.46
N TYR A 510 32.18 0.36 7.42
CA TYR A 510 32.34 0.66 8.85
C TYR A 510 33.16 -0.42 9.55
N ALA A 511 33.55 -0.17 10.80
CA ALA A 511 34.34 -1.08 11.61
C ALA A 511 33.66 -2.46 11.77
N ASP A 512 32.37 -2.46 12.09
CA ASP A 512 31.64 -3.69 12.45
C ASP A 512 30.75 -4.23 11.32
N PHE A 513 30.57 -3.46 10.24
CA PHE A 513 29.70 -3.81 9.12
C PHE A 513 30.16 -3.16 7.82
N SER A 514 30.13 -3.92 6.73
CA SER A 514 30.27 -3.39 5.37
C SER A 514 29.14 -3.86 4.48
N ALA A 515 28.69 -2.99 3.56
CA ALA A 515 27.69 -3.36 2.57
C ALA A 515 27.81 -2.53 1.30
N THR A 516 27.38 -3.10 0.18
CA THR A 516 27.18 -2.37 -1.07
C THR A 516 25.72 -2.40 -1.43
N PHE A 517 25.12 -1.23 -1.64
CA PHE A 517 23.74 -1.06 -2.11
C PHE A 517 23.72 -0.52 -3.53
N ALA A 518 22.77 -0.94 -4.34
CA ALA A 518 22.43 -0.29 -5.60
C ALA A 518 21.12 0.48 -5.47
N ILE A 519 21.14 1.74 -5.89
CA ILE A 519 19.96 2.58 -6.07
C ILE A 519 19.66 2.64 -7.56
N GLU A 520 18.50 2.10 -7.96
CA GLU A 520 18.01 2.18 -9.33
C GLU A 520 16.88 3.21 -9.39
N LEU A 521 16.90 4.06 -10.41
CA LEU A 521 15.82 4.99 -10.71
C LEU A 521 15.33 4.76 -12.12
N LYS A 522 14.01 4.65 -12.28
CA LYS A 522 13.35 4.47 -13.58
C LYS A 522 12.16 5.42 -13.66
N PRO A 523 11.81 5.95 -14.84
CA PRO A 523 10.52 6.60 -15.04
C PRO A 523 9.41 5.64 -14.59
N ALA A 524 8.48 6.11 -13.78
CA ALA A 524 7.26 5.39 -13.49
C ALA A 524 6.25 5.73 -14.59
N GLY A 525 5.69 4.73 -15.25
CA GLY A 525 4.76 4.88 -16.37
C GLY A 525 4.40 3.53 -16.96
#